data_AF-A0AAV1IE94-F1
#
_entry.id   AF-A0AAV1IE94-F1
#
_cell.length_a   1.000
_cell.length_b   1.000
_cell.length_c   1.000
_cell.angle_alpha   90.00
_cell.angle_beta   90.00
_cell.angle_gamma   90.00
#
_symmetry.space_group_name_H-M   'P 1'
#
loop_
_entity.id
_entity.type
_entity.pdbx_description
1 polymer ?
#
loop_
_entity_poly.entity_id
_entity_poly.type
_entity_poly.pdbx_seq_one_letter_code
_entity_poly.pdbx_strand_id
1 'polypeptide(L)'
;MPGEPWFEGCLSGVGDCAHATRPDLGQGGAMAIEDGVELGVYMKEAIEAAGKPFKELSPEEVGAALRKYEIHRSHRVAHIVGKSGMMGNIFMVMGYLPRWLMRFVMSKAIHPTRFLEHTLWAPHGTLCLPEL
;
A
#
# COMPACT_ATOMS: atom_id res chain seq x y z
N MET A 1 -0.25 12.74 2.98
CA MET A 1 -0.32 12.18 4.35
C MET A 1 -1.49 11.18 4.42
N PRO A 2 -1.57 10.28 5.43
CA PRO A 2 -2.74 9.41 5.57
C PRO A 2 -4.04 10.23 5.58
N GLY A 3 -5.01 9.84 4.75
CA GLY A 3 -6.29 10.52 4.58
C GLY A 3 -6.30 11.69 3.60
N GLU A 4 -5.15 12.15 3.09
CA GLU A 4 -5.11 13.20 2.06
C GLU A 4 -5.37 12.62 0.66
N PRO A 5 -6.00 13.37 -0.26
CA PRO A 5 -6.16 12.94 -1.63
C PRO A 5 -4.84 12.90 -2.36
N TRP A 6 -4.68 11.94 -3.27
CA TRP A 6 -3.54 11.92 -4.18
C TRP A 6 -3.83 12.79 -5.40
N PHE A 7 -5.05 12.70 -5.92
CA PHE A 7 -5.54 13.51 -7.04
C PHE A 7 -6.99 13.97 -6.80
N GLU A 8 -7.53 14.76 -7.73
CA GLU A 8 -8.88 15.31 -7.66
C GLU A 8 -9.80 14.77 -8.78
N GLY A 9 -11.10 14.71 -8.48
CA GLY A 9 -12.13 14.32 -9.45
C GLY A 9 -12.04 12.85 -9.86
N CYS A 10 -12.04 12.58 -11.16
CA CYS A 10 -12.00 11.21 -11.71
C CYS A 10 -10.58 10.68 -11.97
N LEU A 11 -9.56 11.32 -11.39
CA LEU A 11 -8.17 10.93 -11.50
C LEU A 11 -7.68 10.43 -10.13
N SER A 12 -6.86 9.39 -10.14
CA SER A 12 -6.16 8.87 -8.96
C SER A 12 -4.82 8.27 -9.37
N GLY A 13 -3.89 8.20 -8.41
CA GLY A 13 -2.59 7.56 -8.58
C GLY A 13 -2.64 6.09 -8.16
N VAL A 14 -1.73 5.30 -8.73
CA VAL A 14 -1.41 3.93 -8.30
C VAL A 14 0.10 3.74 -8.38
N GLY A 15 0.66 2.82 -7.59
CA GLY A 15 2.10 2.55 -7.58
C GLY A 15 2.93 3.80 -7.30
N ASP A 16 4.08 3.92 -7.96
CA ASP A 16 5.03 5.03 -7.71
C ASP A 16 4.44 6.42 -7.96
N CYS A 17 3.39 6.55 -8.80
CA CYS A 17 2.68 7.80 -9.00
C CYS A 17 2.01 8.30 -7.71
N ALA A 18 1.51 7.38 -6.89
CA ALA A 18 0.91 7.67 -5.59
C ALA A 18 1.93 7.60 -4.44
N HIS A 19 2.90 6.69 -4.52
CA HIS A 19 3.74 6.34 -3.37
C HIS A 19 5.11 5.78 -3.72
N ALA A 20 5.88 6.56 -4.50
CA ALA A 20 7.30 6.29 -4.69
C ALA A 20 8.00 6.02 -3.33
N THR A 21 8.58 4.83 -3.22
CA THR A 21 9.21 4.33 -1.98
C THR A 21 10.65 3.97 -2.21
N ARG A 22 11.44 4.00 -1.13
CA ARG A 22 12.80 3.46 -1.18
C ARG A 22 12.77 1.94 -1.34
N PRO A 23 13.75 1.31 -2.01
CA PRO A 23 13.74 -0.12 -2.26
C PRO A 23 14.10 -0.98 -1.04
N ASP A 24 14.33 -0.39 0.13
CA ASP A 24 14.91 -1.04 1.31
C ASP A 24 14.05 -2.20 1.89
N LEU A 25 12.73 -2.22 1.61
CA LEU A 25 11.84 -3.35 1.94
C LEU A 25 11.38 -4.17 0.72
N GLY A 26 11.70 -3.74 -0.51
CA GLY A 26 11.27 -4.42 -1.73
C GLY A 26 9.74 -4.48 -1.95
N GLN A 27 8.97 -3.57 -1.34
CA GLN A 27 7.50 -3.62 -1.36
C GLN A 27 6.82 -2.76 -2.43
N GLY A 28 7.55 -1.95 -3.20
CA GLY A 28 6.94 -1.05 -4.19
C GLY A 28 6.02 -1.76 -5.18
N GLY A 29 6.50 -2.84 -5.79
CA GLY A 29 5.70 -3.65 -6.73
C GLY A 29 4.50 -4.34 -6.08
N ALA A 30 4.66 -4.85 -4.85
CA ALA A 30 3.55 -5.45 -4.10
C ALA A 30 2.46 -4.41 -3.81
N MET A 31 2.83 -3.21 -3.34
CA MET A 31 1.88 -2.12 -3.10
C MET A 31 1.14 -1.70 -4.38
N ALA A 32 1.81 -1.68 -5.54
CA ALA A 32 1.16 -1.37 -6.81
C ALA A 32 0.12 -2.44 -7.22
N ILE A 33 0.37 -3.72 -6.91
CA ILE A 33 -0.61 -4.80 -7.14
C ILE A 33 -1.81 -4.64 -6.19
N GLU A 34 -1.55 -4.40 -4.91
CA GLU A 34 -2.60 -4.15 -3.92
C GLU A 34 -3.50 -2.98 -4.33
N ASP A 35 -2.92 -1.89 -4.86
CA ASP A 35 -3.67 -0.75 -5.36
C ASP A 35 -4.66 -1.14 -6.46
N GLY A 36 -4.24 -1.98 -7.40
CA GLY A 36 -5.09 -2.44 -8.50
C GLY A 36 -6.27 -3.27 -8.00
N VAL A 37 -6.03 -4.13 -7.00
CA VAL A 37 -7.10 -4.91 -6.36
C VAL A 37 -8.09 -4.00 -5.65
N GLU A 38 -7.59 -3.11 -4.80
CA GLU A 38 -8.40 -2.20 -3.99
C GLU A 38 -9.21 -1.23 -4.84
N LEU A 39 -8.60 -0.69 -5.90
CA LEU A 39 -9.30 0.12 -6.89
C LEU A 39 -10.46 -0.67 -7.51
N GLY A 40 -10.23 -1.94 -7.87
CA GLY A 40 -11.27 -2.82 -8.39
C GLY A 40 -12.43 -3.04 -7.40
N VAL A 41 -12.13 -3.23 -6.12
CA VAL A 41 -13.14 -3.34 -5.05
C VAL A 41 -13.98 -2.07 -4.96
N TYR A 42 -13.36 -0.91 -4.79
CA TYR A 42 -14.09 0.35 -4.62
C TYR A 42 -14.89 0.75 -5.87
N MET A 43 -14.41 0.41 -7.07
CA MET A 43 -15.17 0.60 -8.30
C MET A 43 -16.40 -0.32 -8.37
N LYS A 44 -16.24 -1.59 -7.97
CA LYS A 44 -17.38 -2.52 -7.88
C LYS A 44 -18.43 -2.00 -6.89
N GLU A 45 -18.01 -1.57 -5.70
CA GLU A 45 -18.93 -0.99 -4.71
C GLU A 45 -19.67 0.24 -5.25
N ALA A 46 -19.01 1.09 -6.02
CA ALA A 46 -19.66 2.24 -6.66
C ALA A 46 -20.71 1.82 -7.69
N ILE A 47 -20.41 0.82 -8.52
CA ILE A 47 -21.35 0.25 -9.51
C ILE A 47 -22.59 -0.33 -8.80
N GLU A 48 -22.37 -1.12 -7.74
CA GLU A 48 -23.45 -1.74 -6.96
C GLU A 48 -24.30 -0.69 -6.24
N ALA A 49 -23.68 0.31 -5.62
CA ALA A 49 -24.39 1.39 -4.92
C ALA A 49 -25.21 2.27 -5.87
N ALA A 50 -24.72 2.50 -7.09
CA ALA A 50 -25.41 3.29 -8.10
C ALA A 50 -26.49 2.49 -8.87
N GLY A 51 -26.42 1.15 -8.84
CA GLY A 51 -27.37 0.26 -9.53
C GLY A 51 -27.31 0.34 -11.06
N LYS A 52 -26.20 0.85 -11.61
CA LYS A 52 -26.01 1.08 -13.06
C LYS A 52 -24.59 0.71 -13.48
N PRO A 53 -24.36 0.35 -14.76
CA PRO A 53 -23.04 -0.06 -15.22
C PRO A 53 -22.03 1.09 -15.15
N PHE A 54 -20.74 0.76 -15.05
CA PHE A 54 -19.65 1.74 -14.94
C PHE A 54 -19.72 2.88 -15.96
N LYS A 55 -20.11 2.58 -17.21
CA LYS A 55 -20.22 3.56 -18.30
C LYS A 55 -21.25 4.67 -18.05
N GLU A 56 -22.19 4.45 -17.14
CA GLU A 56 -23.27 5.37 -16.80
C GLU A 56 -23.04 6.06 -15.45
N LEU A 57 -21.91 5.79 -14.78
CA LEU A 57 -21.54 6.49 -13.55
C LEU A 57 -21.22 7.96 -13.86
N SER A 58 -21.71 8.85 -13.00
CA SER A 58 -21.35 10.27 -13.06
C SER A 58 -19.90 10.47 -12.63
N PRO A 59 -19.25 11.56 -13.08
CA PRO A 59 -17.93 11.93 -12.60
C PRO A 59 -17.82 12.01 -11.07
N GLU A 60 -18.89 12.44 -10.40
CA GLU A 60 -18.95 12.55 -8.94
C GLU A 60 -18.99 11.19 -8.25
N GLU A 61 -19.73 10.22 -8.81
CA GLU A 61 -19.78 8.84 -8.30
C GLU A 61 -18.41 8.16 -8.43
N VAL A 62 -17.75 8.34 -9.58
CA VAL A 62 -16.37 7.84 -9.81
C VAL A 62 -15.39 8.50 -8.85
N GLY A 63 -15.44 9.84 -8.72
CA GLY A 63 -14.54 10.57 -7.84
C GLY A 63 -14.74 10.21 -6.36
N ALA A 64 -15.98 9.98 -5.93
CA ALA A 64 -16.27 9.51 -4.57
C ALA A 64 -15.68 8.12 -4.30
N ALA A 65 -15.73 7.20 -5.28
CA ALA A 65 -15.11 5.88 -5.18
C ALA A 65 -13.59 5.96 -5.10
N LEU A 66 -12.96 6.77 -5.96
CA LEU A 66 -11.52 7.03 -5.93
C LEU A 66 -11.10 7.63 -4.59
N ARG A 67 -11.88 8.56 -4.04
CA ARG A 67 -11.58 9.17 -2.75
C ARG A 67 -11.58 8.15 -1.61
N LYS A 68 -12.55 7.22 -1.60
CA LYS A 68 -12.60 6.13 -0.62
C LYS A 68 -11.38 5.21 -0.75
N TYR A 69 -11.03 4.85 -1.98
CA TYR A 69 -9.82 4.10 -2.31
C TYR A 69 -8.55 4.77 -1.77
N GLU A 70 -8.32 6.04 -2.08
CA GLU A 70 -7.13 6.78 -1.65
C GLU A 70 -7.04 6.86 -0.12
N ILE A 71 -8.15 7.20 0.54
CA ILE A 71 -8.21 7.27 2.01
C ILE A 71 -7.83 5.92 2.60
N HIS A 72 -8.42 4.83 2.12
CA HIS A 72 -8.13 3.49 2.61
C HIS A 72 -6.65 3.12 2.43
N ARG A 73 -6.13 3.29 1.21
CA ARG A 73 -4.75 2.91 0.85
C ARG A 73 -3.69 3.75 1.53
N SER A 74 -3.95 5.04 1.74
CA SER A 74 -2.98 6.00 2.26
C SER A 74 -2.36 5.57 3.61
N HIS A 75 -3.12 4.88 4.46
CA HIS A 75 -2.63 4.37 5.75
C HIS A 75 -1.56 3.29 5.57
N ARG A 76 -1.85 2.28 4.74
CA ARG A 76 -0.91 1.18 4.47
C ARG A 76 0.32 1.68 3.74
N VAL A 77 0.12 2.54 2.74
CA VAL A 77 1.19 3.20 1.99
C VAL A 77 2.14 3.95 2.93
N ALA A 78 1.61 4.81 3.80
CA ALA A 78 2.44 5.59 4.71
C ALA A 78 3.25 4.71 5.67
N HIS A 79 2.65 3.62 6.16
CA HIS A 79 3.34 2.66 7.01
C HIS A 79 4.52 1.99 6.29
N ILE A 80 4.33 1.51 5.05
CA ILE A 80 5.38 0.82 4.30
C ILE A 80 6.49 1.80 3.87
N VAL A 81 6.13 2.98 3.35
CA VAL A 81 7.10 4.03 2.96
C VAL A 81 7.94 4.45 4.17
N GLY A 82 7.30 4.71 5.31
CA GLY A 82 7.99 5.07 6.55
C GLY A 82 8.93 3.96 7.05
N LYS A 83 8.46 2.71 7.07
CA LYS A 83 9.29 1.56 7.47
C LYS A 83 10.45 1.33 6.50
N SER A 84 10.26 1.54 5.20
CA SER A 84 11.31 1.43 4.19
C SER A 84 12.40 2.49 4.39
N GLY A 85 12.01 3.76 4.60
CA GLY A 85 12.96 4.82 4.92
C GLY A 85 13.75 4.57 6.20
N MET A 86 13.10 4.08 7.25
CA MET A 86 13.79 3.68 8.49
C MET A 86 14.82 2.57 8.23
N MET A 87 14.45 1.56 7.44
CA MET A 87 15.35 0.46 7.12
C MET A 87 16.57 0.92 6.32
N GLY A 88 16.38 1.80 5.34
CA GLY A 88 17.50 2.41 4.59
C GLY A 88 18.49 3.15 5.50
N ASN A 89 17.98 3.90 6.48
CA ASN A 89 18.84 4.59 7.46
C ASN A 89 19.61 3.60 8.33
N ILE A 90 18.99 2.51 8.77
CA ILE A 90 19.66 1.44 9.53
C ILE A 90 20.77 0.82 8.68
N PHE A 91 20.49 0.45 7.43
CA PHE A 91 21.49 -0.13 6.54
C PHE A 91 22.69 0.80 6.31
N MET A 92 22.45 2.11 6.18
CA MET A 92 23.53 3.09 6.02
C MET A 92 24.43 3.15 7.25
N VAL A 93 23.88 3.21 8.47
CA VAL A 93 24.67 3.21 9.72
C VAL A 93 25.41 1.89 9.89
N MET A 94 24.74 0.77 9.62
CA MET A 94 25.31 -0.57 9.74
C MET A 94 26.46 -0.82 8.76
N GLY A 95 26.48 -0.15 7.61
CA GLY A 95 27.56 -0.24 6.62
C GLY A 95 28.93 0.20 7.14
N TYR A 96 28.97 1.05 8.18
CA TYR A 96 30.21 1.49 8.83
C TYR A 96 30.66 0.56 9.97
N LEU A 97 29.85 -0.40 10.38
CA LEU A 97 30.16 -1.32 11.47
C LEU A 97 30.87 -2.59 10.96
N PRO A 98 31.80 -3.16 11.74
CA PRO A 98 32.34 -4.48 11.46
C PRO A 98 31.22 -5.53 11.33
N ARG A 99 31.30 -6.40 10.30
CA ARG A 99 30.25 -7.38 9.97
C ARG A 99 29.78 -8.25 11.14
N TRP A 100 30.68 -8.59 12.07
CA TRP A 100 30.33 -9.41 13.25
C TRP A 100 29.38 -8.66 14.20
N LEU A 101 29.59 -7.35 14.38
CA LEU A 101 28.77 -6.50 15.23
C LEU A 101 27.40 -6.29 14.60
N MET A 102 27.38 -6.02 13.29
CA MET A 102 26.13 -5.96 12.52
C MET A 102 25.32 -7.25 12.67
N ARG A 103 25.95 -8.42 12.47
CA ARG A 103 25.25 -9.72 12.56
C ARG A 103 24.71 -9.98 13.96
N PHE A 104 25.46 -9.60 14.99
CA PHE A 104 25.00 -9.68 16.37
C PHE A 104 23.78 -8.78 16.63
N VAL A 105 23.83 -7.50 16.24
CA VAL A 105 22.71 -6.57 16.43
C VAL A 105 21.47 -7.01 15.65
N MET A 106 21.64 -7.41 14.38
CA MET A 106 20.55 -7.92 13.54
C MET A 106 19.89 -9.17 14.17
N SER A 107 20.69 -10.08 14.74
CA SER A 107 20.17 -11.28 15.42
C SER A 107 19.24 -10.98 16.61
N LYS A 108 19.34 -9.78 17.19
CA LYS A 108 18.55 -9.34 18.34
C LYS A 108 17.43 -8.38 17.95
N ALA A 109 17.63 -7.56 16.92
CA ALA A 109 16.70 -6.52 16.50
C ALA A 109 15.67 -7.00 15.47
N ILE A 110 16.04 -7.96 14.61
CA ILE A 110 15.18 -8.44 13.52
C ILE A 110 14.69 -9.86 13.84
N HIS A 111 13.50 -9.95 14.43
CA HIS A 111 12.82 -11.23 14.51
C HIS A 111 12.12 -11.52 13.17
N PRO A 112 12.35 -12.70 12.53
CA PRO A 112 11.88 -12.96 11.16
C PRO A 112 10.38 -12.77 10.97
N THR A 113 9.57 -13.23 11.93
CA THR A 113 8.11 -13.11 11.86
C THR A 113 7.63 -11.67 11.94
N ARG A 114 8.15 -10.88 12.88
CA ARG A 114 7.85 -9.44 13.01
C ARG A 114 8.37 -8.62 11.85
N PHE A 115 9.49 -9.05 11.28
CA PHE A 115 10.03 -8.40 10.10
C PHE A 115 9.04 -8.48 8.95
N LEU A 116 8.51 -9.68 8.65
CA LEU A 116 7.62 -9.94 7.53
C LEU A 116 6.17 -9.45 7.72
N GLU A 117 5.76 -8.95 8.89
CA GLU A 117 4.40 -8.43 9.10
C GLU A 117 3.96 -7.37 8.08
N HIS A 118 4.91 -6.63 7.49
CA HIS A 118 4.60 -5.63 6.47
C HIS A 118 4.17 -6.24 5.12
N THR A 119 4.51 -7.50 4.85
CA THR A 119 4.09 -8.22 3.64
C THR A 119 2.69 -8.79 3.78
N LEU A 120 2.17 -8.88 5.00
CA LEU A 120 0.81 -9.33 5.23
C LEU A 120 -0.16 -8.22 4.83
N TRP A 121 -1.10 -8.58 3.97
CA TRP A 121 -2.17 -7.73 3.50
C TRP A 121 -3.34 -8.60 3.07
N ALA A 122 -4.55 -8.07 3.28
CA ALA A 122 -5.78 -8.63 2.77
C ALA A 122 -6.56 -7.49 2.12
N PRO A 123 -7.24 -7.75 0.99
CA PRO A 123 -8.05 -6.74 0.31
C PRO A 123 -9.20 -6.25 1.18
N HIS A 124 -9.59 -4.98 0.99
CA HIS A 124 -10.82 -4.45 1.53
C HIS A 124 -12.02 -5.17 0.94
N GLY A 125 -12.99 -5.52 1.79
CA GLY A 125 -14.07 -6.40 1.40
C GLY A 125 -13.52 -7.79 1.09
N THR A 126 -14.16 -8.82 1.62
CA THR A 126 -13.74 -10.18 1.32
C THR A 126 -13.96 -10.38 -0.19
N LEU A 127 -12.89 -10.31 -0.98
CA LEU A 127 -12.74 -11.20 -2.12
C LEU A 127 -12.78 -12.60 -1.49
N CYS A 128 -13.99 -13.09 -1.18
CA CYS A 128 -14.22 -14.48 -0.90
C CYS A 128 -13.81 -15.18 -2.19
N LEU A 129 -12.54 -15.55 -2.27
CA LEU A 129 -12.14 -16.64 -3.12
C LEU A 129 -13.03 -17.80 -2.66
N PRO A 130 -13.92 -18.34 -3.52
CA PRO A 130 -14.61 -19.57 -3.17
C PRO A 130 -13.53 -20.56 -2.74
N GLU A 131 -13.74 -21.22 -1.60
CA GLU A 131 -12.80 -22.22 -1.08
C GLU A 131 -12.42 -23.18 -2.22
N LEU A 132 -11.13 -23.24 -2.54
CA LEU A 132 -10.56 -24.13 -3.56
C LEU A 132 -10.62 -25.59 -3.11
#